data_AF-A0A7Y1TIK6-F1
#
_entry.id   AF-A0A7Y1TIK6-F1
#
_cell.length_a   1.000
_cell.length_b   1.000
_cell.length_c   1.000
_cell.angle_alpha   90.00
_cell.angle_beta   90.00
_cell.angle_gamma   90.00
#
_symmetry.space_group_name_H-M   'P 1'
#
loop_
_entity.id
_entity.type
_entity.pdbx_description
1 polymer ?
#
loop_
_entity_poly.entity_id
_entity_poly.type
_entity_poly.pdbx_seq_one_letter_code
_entity_poly.pdbx_strand_id
1 'polypeptide(L)'
;PSSSFTICTFWFINSLFKIGEEEKAQELFDRVLSYSNHLGLFSEDIDFKTKRLLGNFPQAYSHLALIECAINFSQKATEQRVLESMR
;
A
#
# COMPACT_ATOMS: atom_id res chain seq x y z
N PRO A 1 -10.99 -14.60 11.21
CA PRO A 1 -10.05 -14.81 10.09
C PRO A 1 -8.61 -14.90 10.63
N SER A 2 -7.70 -15.61 9.94
CA SER A 2 -6.26 -15.71 10.31
C SER A 2 -5.33 -14.95 9.35
N SER A 3 -5.86 -14.55 8.20
CA SER A 3 -5.23 -13.71 7.19
C SER A 3 -6.12 -12.51 6.86
N SER A 4 -5.53 -11.51 6.21
CA SER A 4 -6.27 -10.45 5.51
C SER A 4 -6.03 -10.51 4.02
N PHE A 5 -7.07 -10.21 3.26
CA PHE A 5 -6.98 -9.97 1.83
C PHE A 5 -6.14 -8.71 1.58
N THR A 6 -4.99 -8.87 0.94
CA THR A 6 -4.00 -7.83 0.67
C THR A 6 -4.60 -6.60 -0.03
N ILE A 7 -5.51 -6.80 -0.99
CA ILE A 7 -6.18 -5.69 -1.69
C ILE A 7 -6.95 -4.78 -0.73
N CYS A 8 -7.66 -5.35 0.25
CA CYS A 8 -8.41 -4.60 1.25
C CYS A 8 -7.49 -3.76 2.13
N THR A 9 -6.28 -4.26 2.40
CA THR A 9 -5.25 -3.49 3.12
C THR A 9 -4.81 -2.26 2.31
N PHE A 10 -4.55 -2.41 1.01
CA PHE A 10 -4.22 -1.26 0.14
C PHE A 10 -5.39 -0.29 -0.02
N TRP A 11 -6.63 -0.78 -0.14
CA TRP A 11 -7.80 0.11 -0.15
C TRP A 11 -7.98 0.88 1.14
N PHE A 12 -7.67 0.26 2.29
CA PHE A 12 -7.68 0.96 3.57
C PHE A 12 -6.62 2.05 3.63
N ILE A 13 -5.39 1.78 3.17
CA ILE A 13 -4.33 2.78 3.04
C ILE A 13 -4.79 3.94 2.15
N ASN A 14 -5.35 3.65 0.98
CA ASN A 14 -5.85 4.65 0.05
C ASN A 14 -6.97 5.49 0.68
N SER A 15 -7.84 4.86 1.48
CA SER A 15 -8.91 5.56 2.19
C SER A 15 -8.36 6.52 3.24
N LEU A 16 -7.36 6.10 4.03
CA LEU A 16 -6.67 6.98 4.98
C LEU A 16 -6.04 8.18 4.26
N PHE A 17 -5.32 7.93 3.16
CA PHE A 17 -4.73 8.99 2.35
C PHE A 17 -5.78 10.00 1.88
N LYS A 18 -6.92 9.52 1.34
CA LYS A 18 -7.99 10.38 0.81
C LYS A 18 -8.71 11.22 1.86
N ILE A 19 -8.73 10.79 3.12
CA ILE A 19 -9.34 11.55 4.23
C ILE A 19 -8.35 12.50 4.92
N GLY A 20 -7.11 12.61 4.42
CA GLY A 20 -6.07 13.48 4.97
C GLY A 20 -5.23 12.85 6.08
N GLU A 21 -5.44 11.57 6.40
CA GLU A 21 -4.60 10.80 7.33
C GLU A 21 -3.33 10.30 6.60
N GLU A 22 -2.60 11.22 5.96
CA GLU A 22 -1.52 10.93 5.01
C GLU A 22 -0.32 10.25 5.68
N GLU A 23 0.11 10.73 6.85
CA GLU A 23 1.23 10.13 7.60
C GLU A 23 0.94 8.68 7.99
N LYS A 24 -0.25 8.44 8.54
CA LYS A 24 -0.70 7.10 8.92
C LYS A 24 -0.85 6.19 7.71
N ALA A 25 -1.31 6.71 6.58
CA ALA A 25 -1.38 5.97 5.33
C ALA A 25 0.03 5.58 4.87
N GLN A 26 0.99 6.51 4.90
CA GLN A 26 2.38 6.27 4.50
C GLN A 26 3.05 5.22 5.39
N GLU A 27 2.96 5.34 6.72
CA GLU A 27 3.51 4.36 7.65
C GLU A 27 2.95 2.94 7.41
N LEU A 28 1.63 2.86 7.17
CA LEU A 28 0.99 1.58 6.90
C LEU A 28 1.40 1.02 5.54
N PHE A 29 1.52 1.87 4.52
CA PHE A 29 1.98 1.50 3.19
C PHE A 29 3.39 0.91 3.24
N ASP A 30 4.34 1.62 3.84
CA ASP A 30 5.74 1.17 3.96
C ASP A 30 5.85 -0.14 4.75
N ARG A 31 5.06 -0.29 5.82
CA ARG A 31 4.99 -1.54 6.57
C ARG A 31 4.48 -2.69 5.71
N VAL A 32 3.45 -2.48 4.90
CA VAL A 32 2.90 -3.54 4.04
C VAL A 32 3.86 -3.88 2.91
N LEU A 33 4.56 -2.90 2.34
CA LEU A 33 5.62 -3.12 1.34
C LEU A 33 6.70 -4.09 1.86
N SER A 34 7.04 -4.02 3.16
CA SER A 34 8.01 -4.93 3.78
C SER A 34 7.59 -6.41 3.80
N TYR A 35 6.31 -6.72 3.56
CA TYR A 35 5.79 -8.09 3.50
C TYR A 35 5.81 -8.68 2.09
N SER A 36 6.18 -7.90 1.08
CA SER A 36 6.38 -8.43 -0.27
C SER A 36 7.51 -9.46 -0.29
N ASN A 37 7.51 -10.33 -1.31
CA ASN A 37 8.63 -11.23 -1.49
C ASN A 37 9.86 -10.48 -2.05
N HIS A 38 10.96 -11.20 -2.28
CA HIS A 38 12.21 -10.66 -2.83
C HIS A 38 12.08 -10.02 -4.23
N LEU A 39 10.97 -10.23 -4.95
CA LEU A 39 10.66 -9.59 -6.23
C LEU A 39 9.71 -8.39 -6.09
N GLY A 40 9.30 -8.04 -4.86
CA GLY A 40 8.29 -7.01 -4.62
C GLY A 40 6.85 -7.45 -4.89
N LEU A 41 6.59 -8.76 -4.99
CA LEU A 41 5.28 -9.30 -5.34
C LEU A 41 4.46 -9.72 -4.12
N PHE A 42 3.14 -9.59 -4.24
CA PHE A 42 2.14 -9.96 -3.25
C PHE A 42 1.24 -11.10 -3.69
N SER A 43 0.77 -11.88 -2.71
CA SER A 43 -0.31 -12.84 -2.88
C SER A 43 -1.68 -12.25 -2.51
N GLU A 44 -2.71 -13.07 -2.68
CA GLU A 44 -4.08 -12.75 -2.27
C GLU A 44 -4.16 -12.38 -0.80
N ASP A 45 -3.61 -13.21 0.08
CA ASP A 45 -3.71 -13.04 1.51
C ASP A 45 -2.35 -12.84 2.17
N ILE A 46 -2.35 -12.15 3.32
CA ILE A 46 -1.21 -12.05 4.24
C ILE A 46 -1.62 -12.63 5.60
N ASP A 47 -0.88 -13.60 6.10
CA ASP A 47 -1.08 -14.18 7.43
C ASP A 47 -0.84 -13.14 8.54
N PHE A 48 -1.72 -13.08 9.55
CA PHE A 48 -1.63 -12.05 10.59
C PHE A 48 -0.40 -12.17 11.48
N LYS A 49 0.10 -13.38 11.73
CA LYS A 49 1.19 -13.63 12.68
C LYS A 49 2.54 -13.68 11.98
N THR A 50 2.62 -14.49 10.94
CA THR A 50 3.85 -14.81 10.24
C THR A 50 4.15 -13.86 9.10
N LYS A 51 3.15 -13.07 8.67
CA LYS A 51 3.21 -12.20 7.48
C LYS A 51 3.52 -12.96 6.19
N ARG A 52 3.34 -14.29 6.18
CA ARG A 52 3.51 -15.10 4.98
C ARG A 52 2.43 -14.74 3.96
N LEU A 53 2.87 -14.71 2.71
CA LEU A 53 2.04 -14.59 1.53
C LEU A 53 1.29 -15.90 1.30
N LEU A 54 -0.04 -15.86 1.30
CA LEU A 54 -0.96 -16.99 1.15
C LEU A 54 -1.89 -16.82 -0.05
N GLY A 55 -2.37 -17.93 -0.60
CA GLY A 55 -3.35 -17.94 -1.68
C GLY A 55 -2.75 -17.66 -3.05
N ASN A 56 -3.55 -17.09 -3.96
CA ASN A 56 -3.16 -16.83 -5.34
C ASN A 56 -1.92 -15.93 -5.40
N PHE A 57 -0.94 -16.32 -6.23
CA PHE A 57 0.33 -15.60 -6.36
C PHE A 57 0.86 -15.66 -7.80
N PRO A 58 1.29 -14.51 -8.39
CA PRO A 58 1.07 -13.15 -7.90
C PRO A 58 -0.40 -12.75 -8.04
N GLN A 59 -0.97 -12.05 -7.06
CA GLN A 59 -2.37 -11.65 -7.14
C GLN A 59 -2.52 -10.29 -7.85
N ALA A 60 -3.09 -10.28 -9.06
CA ALA A 60 -3.17 -9.09 -9.90
C ALA A 60 -3.90 -7.92 -9.22
N TYR A 61 -5.04 -8.17 -8.58
CA TYR A 61 -5.80 -7.08 -7.96
C TYR A 61 -5.09 -6.44 -6.76
N SER A 62 -4.32 -7.21 -5.99
CA SER A 62 -3.50 -6.66 -4.91
C SER A 62 -2.43 -5.70 -5.44
N HIS A 63 -1.84 -6.02 -6.60
CA HIS A 63 -0.85 -5.14 -7.25
C HIS A 63 -1.51 -3.91 -7.88
N LEU A 64 -2.73 -4.04 -8.42
CA LEU A 64 -3.49 -2.88 -8.90
C LEU A 64 -3.71 -1.86 -7.78
N ALA A 65 -4.20 -2.30 -6.61
CA ALA A 65 -4.42 -1.41 -5.48
C ALA A 65 -3.11 -0.82 -4.91
N LEU A 66 -2.00 -1.58 -4.95
CA LEU A 66 -0.66 -1.08 -4.62
C LEU A 66 -0.23 0.05 -5.57
N ILE A 67 -0.38 -0.13 -6.88
CA ILE A 67 -0.03 0.87 -7.89
C ILE A 67 -0.87 2.15 -7.68
N GLU A 68 -2.16 2.02 -7.42
CA GLU A 68 -3.04 3.16 -7.12
C GLU A 68 -2.56 3.95 -5.88
N CYS A 69 -2.19 3.25 -4.79
CA CYS A 69 -1.62 3.91 -3.62
C CYS A 69 -0.33 4.65 -3.97
N ALA A 70 0.59 4.00 -4.68
CA ALA A 70 1.87 4.59 -5.07
C ALA A 70 1.71 5.85 -5.93
N ILE A 71 0.75 5.85 -6.87
CA ILE A 71 0.43 7.02 -7.69
C ILE A 71 -0.04 8.18 -6.81
N ASN A 72 -0.94 7.93 -5.86
CA ASN A 72 -1.49 8.96 -4.98
C ASN A 72 -0.39 9.60 -4.11
N PHE A 73 0.48 8.79 -3.48
CA PHE A 73 1.62 9.31 -2.72
C PHE A 73 2.60 10.10 -3.61
N SER A 74 2.88 9.62 -4.82
CA SER A 74 3.79 10.28 -5.76
C SER A 74 3.27 11.64 -6.23
N GLN A 75 1.96 11.74 -6.52
CA GLN A 75 1.34 13.00 -6.94
C GLN A 75 1.45 14.03 -5.82
N LYS A 76 1.10 13.66 -4.58
CA LYS A 76 1.18 14.55 -3.43
C LYS A 76 2.60 15.04 -3.16
N ALA A 77 3.59 14.14 -3.21
CA ALA A 77 4.98 14.52 -3.06
C ALA A 77 5.44 15.51 -4.14
N THR A 78 4.92 15.38 -5.36
CA THR A 78 5.22 16.32 -6.45
C THR A 78 4.58 17.68 -6.20
N GLU A 79 3.30 17.72 -5.78
CA GLU A 79 2.59 18.96 -5.44
C GLU A 79 3.28 19.73 -4.31
N GLN A 80 3.72 19.04 -3.25
CA GLN A 80 4.45 19.65 -2.14
C GLN A 80 5.75 20.31 -2.60
N ARG A 81 6.56 19.62 -3.43
CA ARG A 81 7.80 20.19 -3.98
C ARG A 81 7.57 21.44 -4.83
N VAL A 82 6.50 21.43 -5.63
CA VAL A 82 6.13 22.61 -6.44
C VAL A 82 5.75 23.77 -5.53
N LEU A 83 4.91 23.53 -4.52
CA LEU A 83 4.50 24.55 -3.55
C LEU A 83 5.68 25.12 -2.76
N GLU A 84 6.65 24.29 -2.39
CA GLU A 84 7.88 24.71 -1.72
C GLU A 84 8.76 25.59 -2.61
N SER A 85 8.86 25.29 -3.91
CA SER A 85 9.66 26.09 -4.86
C SER A 85 9.10 27.49 -5.15
N MET A 86 7.81 27.70 -4.84
CA MET A 86 7.12 28.98 -5.04
C MET A 86 7.18 29.89 -3.80
N ARG A 87 7.67 29.38 -2.66
CA ARG A 87 7.85 30.13 -1.40
C ARG A 87 9.23 30.76 -1.35
#